data_AF-A0A7Z8CZA7-F1
#
_entry.id   AF-A0A7Z8CZA7-F1
#
_cell.length_a   1.000
_cell.length_b   1.000
_cell.length_c   1.000
_cell.angle_alpha   90.00
_cell.angle_beta   90.00
_cell.angle_gamma   90.00
#
_symmetry.space_group_name_H-M   'P 1'
#
loop_
_entity.id
_entity.type
_entity.pdbx_description
1 polymer ?
#
loop_
_entity_poly.entity_id
_entity_poly.type
_entity_poly.pdbx_seq_one_letter_code
_entity_poly.pdbx_strand_id
1 'polypeptide(L)'
;MTYGELIREIRIKKNITQKYLYQSIMSKSYAIRFEQGKHDISFFLFNQILEKIPMEVDEFLYIYNHYHESQSEAFYNEYGHYGNINDITGLVNLKNKISNAVDNNQVNLKIAELTARIDQLNDYNETGIYRKEKIDEQALNLIMTHLETIQDWTIDELRFLANTIDYIDYKERLDYFKLLLPKMRKYKDFGRGKKVICTLLVNATREAMMLLDIETAKILLKELDYFSNGIEELFFRIS
;
A
#
# COMPACT_ATOMS: atom_id res chain seq x y z
N MET A 1 -0.33 19.56 15.86
CA MET A 1 -0.97 18.76 16.92
C MET A 1 -0.13 17.49 17.10
N THR A 2 0.19 17.12 18.33
CA THR A 2 0.95 15.92 18.71
C THR A 2 0.00 14.77 19.07
N TYR A 3 0.52 13.54 19.20
CA TYR A 3 -0.29 12.39 19.64
C TYR A 3 -0.93 12.61 21.01
N GLY A 4 -0.19 13.20 21.95
CA GLY A 4 -0.72 13.47 23.28
C GLY A 4 -1.82 14.53 23.29
N GLU A 5 -1.70 15.57 22.48
CA GLU A 5 -2.77 16.57 22.33
C GLU A 5 -4.06 15.94 21.76
N LEU A 6 -3.93 15.05 20.76
CA LEU A 6 -5.09 14.34 20.21
C LEU A 6 -5.71 13.36 21.22
N ILE A 7 -4.89 12.59 21.95
CA ILE A 7 -5.39 11.71 23.02
C ILE A 7 -6.17 12.52 24.05
N ARG A 8 -5.67 13.70 24.45
CA ARG A 8 -6.37 14.59 25.37
C ARG A 8 -7.73 15.00 24.81
N GLU A 9 -7.80 15.39 23.55
CA GLU A 9 -9.04 15.79 22.89
C GLU A 9 -10.06 14.64 22.88
N ILE A 10 -9.65 13.45 22.41
CA ILE A 10 -10.50 12.26 22.35
C ILE A 10 -10.97 11.87 23.76
N ARG A 11 -10.06 11.86 24.75
CA ARG A 11 -10.36 11.54 26.14
C ARG A 11 -11.43 12.47 26.70
N ILE A 12 -11.30 13.78 26.51
CA ILE A 12 -12.27 14.77 26.99
C ILE A 12 -13.62 14.57 26.31
N LYS A 13 -13.66 14.40 24.97
CA LYS A 13 -14.89 14.17 24.22
C LYS A 13 -15.61 12.88 24.64
N LYS A 14 -14.88 11.85 25.07
CA LYS A 14 -15.43 10.58 25.60
C LYS A 14 -15.70 10.63 27.11
N ASN A 15 -15.58 11.78 27.78
CA ASN A 15 -15.77 11.94 29.22
C ASN A 15 -14.87 11.04 30.09
N ILE A 16 -13.67 10.72 29.60
CA ILE A 16 -12.71 9.88 30.33
C ILE A 16 -11.83 10.77 31.21
N THR A 17 -11.67 10.41 32.49
CA THR A 17 -10.78 11.16 33.39
C THR A 17 -9.31 10.84 33.12
N GLN A 18 -8.42 11.82 33.28
CA GLN A 18 -6.97 11.59 33.17
C GLN A 18 -6.50 10.52 34.18
N LYS A 19 -7.08 10.52 35.40
CA LYS A 19 -6.78 9.50 36.41
C LYS A 19 -7.09 8.10 35.87
N TYR A 20 -8.30 7.87 35.36
CA TYR A 20 -8.69 6.56 34.83
C TYR A 20 -7.80 6.13 33.67
N LEU A 21 -7.58 7.02 32.70
CA LEU A 21 -6.86 6.70 31.48
C LEU A 21 -5.42 6.25 31.81
N TYR A 22 -4.69 7.05 32.59
CA TYR A 22 -3.26 6.80 32.80
C TYR A 22 -2.94 5.96 34.05
N GLN A 23 -3.96 5.56 34.83
CA GLN A 23 -3.76 4.70 36.01
C GLN A 23 -3.02 3.41 35.64
N SER A 24 -1.98 3.11 36.40
CA SER A 24 -1.09 1.95 36.20
C SER A 24 -0.27 1.95 34.90
N ILE A 25 -0.36 3.01 34.09
CA ILE A 25 0.45 3.17 32.86
C ILE A 25 1.61 4.13 33.12
N MET A 26 1.32 5.29 33.72
CA MET A 26 2.33 6.34 33.95
C MET A 26 1.95 7.28 35.10
N SER A 27 2.92 8.07 35.56
CA SER A 27 2.69 9.07 36.60
C SER A 27 1.81 10.22 36.09
N LYS A 28 1.09 10.88 37.01
CA LYS A 28 0.25 12.05 36.69
C LYS A 28 1.04 13.17 36.01
N SER A 29 2.25 13.47 36.49
CA SER A 29 3.10 14.52 35.90
C SER A 29 3.54 14.17 34.48
N TYR A 30 3.82 12.90 34.21
CA TYR A 30 4.19 12.42 32.88
C TYR A 30 2.99 12.48 31.92
N ALA A 31 1.82 12.01 32.34
CA ALA A 31 0.57 12.11 31.57
C ALA A 31 0.22 13.56 31.19
N ILE A 32 0.36 14.50 32.13
CA ILE A 32 0.11 15.93 31.86
C ILE A 32 1.06 16.45 30.78
N ARG A 33 2.35 16.10 30.84
CA ARG A 33 3.32 16.57 29.84
C ARG A 33 3.08 15.94 28.47
N PHE A 34 2.71 14.65 28.43
CA PHE A 34 2.29 13.98 27.19
C PHE A 34 1.08 14.69 26.57
N GLU A 35 -0.01 14.88 27.32
CA GLU A 35 -1.22 15.56 26.83
C GLU A 35 -1.02 17.04 26.44
N GLN A 36 0.10 17.65 26.83
CA GLN A 36 0.52 18.99 26.43
C GLN A 36 1.47 19.00 25.22
N GLY A 37 1.77 17.85 24.63
CA GLY A 37 2.74 17.73 23.54
C GLY A 37 4.20 18.00 23.96
N LYS A 38 4.50 17.94 25.26
CA LYS A 38 5.84 18.22 25.81
C LYS A 38 6.69 16.99 26.03
N HIS A 39 6.14 15.80 25.81
CA HIS A 39 6.83 14.54 25.95
C HIS A 39 6.26 13.52 24.97
N ASP A 40 7.15 12.81 24.30
CA ASP A 40 6.81 11.59 23.59
C ASP A 40 6.71 10.41 24.55
N ILE A 41 6.00 9.37 24.12
CA ILE A 41 5.84 8.11 24.86
C ILE A 41 6.24 6.94 23.98
N SER A 42 6.55 5.81 24.60
CA SER A 42 6.80 4.58 23.84
C SER A 42 5.50 4.04 23.25
N PHE A 43 5.62 3.34 22.13
CA PHE A 43 4.50 2.66 21.48
C PHE A 43 3.80 1.66 22.42
N PHE A 44 4.56 0.99 23.29
CA PHE A 44 4.01 0.08 24.31
C PHE A 44 3.05 0.78 25.28
N LEU A 45 3.41 1.98 25.78
CA LEU A 45 2.53 2.75 26.66
C LEU A 45 1.34 3.34 25.88
N PHE A 46 1.57 3.72 24.62
CA PHE A 46 0.52 4.22 23.73
C PHE A 46 -0.57 3.18 23.47
N ASN A 47 -0.21 1.92 23.21
CA ASN A 47 -1.18 0.84 23.03
C ASN A 47 -2.05 0.62 24.28
N GLN A 48 -1.44 0.61 25.48
CA GLN A 48 -2.21 0.51 26.73
C GLN A 48 -3.17 1.68 26.96
N ILE A 49 -2.81 2.88 26.47
CA ILE A 49 -3.70 4.04 26.52
C ILE A 49 -4.90 3.81 25.57
N LEU A 50 -4.65 3.34 24.35
CA LEU A 50 -5.69 3.09 23.35
C LEU A 50 -6.65 1.96 23.74
N GLU A 51 -6.17 0.91 24.41
CA GLU A 51 -7.01 -0.16 24.99
C GLU A 51 -8.06 0.40 25.97
N LYS A 52 -7.72 1.47 26.70
CA LYS A 52 -8.65 2.16 27.61
C LYS A 52 -9.54 3.20 26.91
N ILE A 53 -9.23 3.59 25.67
CA ILE A 53 -10.03 4.49 24.80
C ILE A 53 -10.85 3.69 23.76
N PRO A 54 -11.08 2.39 24.04
CA PRO A 54 -11.21 1.30 23.05
C PRO A 54 -11.15 1.78 21.59
N MET A 55 -9.93 1.96 21.08
CA MET A 55 -9.64 2.50 19.76
C MET A 55 -8.46 1.75 19.17
N GLU A 56 -8.57 1.34 17.90
CA GLU A 56 -7.46 0.71 17.21
C GLU A 56 -6.38 1.74 16.85
N VAL A 57 -5.11 1.30 16.78
CA VAL A 57 -3.99 2.19 16.43
C VAL A 57 -4.20 2.82 15.06
N ASP A 58 -4.75 2.07 14.12
CA ASP A 58 -4.98 2.53 12.76
C ASP A 58 -6.09 3.60 12.67
N GLU A 59 -7.16 3.44 13.44
CA GLU A 59 -8.22 4.45 13.61
C GLU A 59 -7.63 5.73 14.22
N PHE A 60 -6.80 5.62 15.26
CA PHE A 60 -6.15 6.78 15.85
C PHE A 60 -5.31 7.53 14.82
N LEU A 61 -4.48 6.81 14.05
CA LEU A 61 -3.64 7.42 13.02
C LEU A 61 -4.47 8.08 11.92
N TYR A 62 -5.61 7.49 11.56
CA TYR A 62 -6.55 8.06 10.60
C TYR A 62 -7.12 9.40 11.11
N ILE A 63 -7.56 9.46 12.37
CA ILE A 63 -8.04 10.71 13.00
C ILE A 63 -6.89 11.74 13.09
N TYR A 64 -5.70 11.30 13.47
CA TYR A 64 -4.51 12.15 13.57
C TYR A 64 -4.13 12.78 12.23
N ASN A 65 -4.28 12.03 11.14
CA ASN A 65 -4.10 12.51 9.78
C ASN A 65 -5.33 13.26 9.26
N HIS A 66 -6.19 13.78 10.14
CA HIS A 66 -7.39 14.53 9.79
C HIS A 66 -8.36 13.75 8.90
N TYR A 67 -8.57 12.46 9.19
CA TYR A 67 -9.41 11.56 8.40
C TYR A 67 -8.92 11.37 6.96
N HIS A 68 -7.60 11.48 6.76
CA HIS A 68 -6.93 11.07 5.52
C HIS A 68 -6.17 9.77 5.75
N GLU A 69 -6.02 9.02 4.66
CA GLU A 69 -5.24 7.79 4.67
C GLU A 69 -3.75 8.07 4.94
N SER A 70 -2.99 7.00 5.15
CA SER A 70 -1.53 7.12 5.26
C SER A 70 -0.93 7.69 3.97
N GLN A 71 0.27 8.28 4.05
CA GLN A 71 0.96 8.79 2.87
C GLN A 71 1.23 7.71 1.82
N SER A 72 1.48 6.46 2.24
CA SER A 72 1.65 5.33 1.30
C SER A 72 0.35 5.01 0.58
N GLU A 73 -0.76 4.93 1.33
CA GLU A 73 -2.08 4.65 0.76
C GLU A 73 -2.54 5.74 -0.20
N ALA A 74 -2.42 7.00 0.21
CA ALA A 74 -2.78 8.15 -0.61
C ALA A 74 -2.00 8.16 -1.93
N PHE A 75 -0.70 7.84 -1.88
CA PHE A 75 0.11 7.72 -3.09
C PHE A 75 -0.43 6.66 -4.05
N TYR A 76 -0.63 5.42 -3.59
CA TYR A 76 -1.06 4.33 -4.46
C TYR A 76 -2.51 4.49 -4.94
N ASN A 77 -3.36 5.15 -4.16
CA ASN A 77 -4.71 5.51 -4.58
C ASN A 77 -4.71 6.58 -5.68
N GLU A 78 -3.93 7.66 -5.52
CA GLU A 78 -3.76 8.67 -6.59
C GLU A 78 -3.11 8.06 -7.83
N TYR A 79 -2.04 7.29 -7.67
CA TYR A 79 -1.32 6.61 -8.75
C TYR A 79 -2.23 5.65 -9.52
N GLY A 80 -2.95 4.78 -8.81
CA GLY A 80 -3.89 3.83 -9.40
C GLY A 80 -5.07 4.54 -10.07
N HIS A 81 -5.59 5.61 -9.48
CA HIS A 81 -6.67 6.40 -10.07
C HIS A 81 -6.26 6.97 -11.43
N TYR A 82 -5.18 7.76 -11.48
CA TYR A 82 -4.70 8.38 -12.72
C TYR A 82 -4.21 7.33 -13.73
N GLY A 83 -3.53 6.28 -13.26
CA GLY A 83 -3.02 5.20 -14.09
C GLY A 83 -4.12 4.38 -14.77
N ASN A 84 -5.26 4.15 -14.11
CA ASN A 84 -6.37 3.36 -14.65
C ASN A 84 -7.23 4.13 -15.66
N ILE A 85 -7.31 5.46 -15.53
CA ILE A 85 -8.04 6.33 -16.48
C ILE A 85 -7.12 6.92 -17.55
N ASN A 86 -5.85 6.49 -17.60
CA ASN A 86 -4.80 7.01 -18.49
C ASN A 86 -4.61 8.53 -18.41
N ASP A 87 -4.80 9.14 -17.24
CA ASP A 87 -4.58 10.57 -17.02
C ASP A 87 -3.08 10.87 -16.82
N ILE A 88 -2.41 11.11 -17.94
CA ILE A 88 -0.97 11.44 -17.96
C ILE A 88 -0.70 12.77 -17.22
N THR A 89 -1.61 13.74 -17.30
CA THR A 89 -1.43 15.03 -16.62
C THR A 89 -1.52 14.85 -15.10
N GLY A 90 -2.47 14.05 -14.63
CA GLY A 90 -2.58 13.63 -13.23
C GLY A 90 -1.31 12.94 -12.72
N LEU A 91 -0.75 11.99 -13.49
CA LEU A 91 0.50 11.31 -13.14
C LEU A 91 1.70 12.28 -13.08
N VAL A 92 1.81 13.21 -14.03
CA VAL A 92 2.88 14.24 -14.02
C VAL A 92 2.75 15.15 -12.81
N ASN A 93 1.53 15.58 -12.47
CA ASN A 93 1.28 16.40 -11.28
C ASN A 93 1.63 15.65 -10.00
N LEU A 94 1.28 14.36 -9.90
CA LEU A 94 1.65 13.50 -8.78
C LEU A 94 3.17 13.34 -8.66
N LYS A 95 3.88 13.14 -9.78
CA LYS A 95 5.35 13.11 -9.84
C LYS A 95 5.95 14.41 -9.31
N ASN A 96 5.49 15.56 -9.80
CA ASN A 96 5.99 16.87 -9.35
C ASN A 96 5.75 17.11 -7.86
N LYS A 97 4.58 16.70 -7.33
CA LYS A 97 4.24 16.78 -5.91
C LYS A 97 5.25 16.00 -5.05
N ILE A 98 5.68 14.82 -5.51
CA ILE A 98 6.59 13.93 -4.78
C ILE A 98 8.05 14.34 -4.95
N SER A 99 8.45 14.82 -6.13
CA SER A 99 9.83 15.29 -6.38
C SER A 99 10.22 16.50 -5.52
N ASN A 100 9.23 17.25 -5.02
CA ASN A 100 9.46 18.36 -4.09
C ASN A 100 9.65 17.91 -2.63
N ALA A 101 9.54 16.61 -2.34
CA ALA A 101 9.77 16.04 -1.01
C ALA A 101 11.26 15.75 -0.76
N VAL A 102 11.61 15.31 0.45
CA VAL A 102 12.99 14.96 0.83
C VAL A 102 13.47 13.78 -0.03
N ASP A 103 14.59 13.97 -0.72
CA ASP A 103 15.26 12.95 -1.51
C ASP A 103 15.64 11.75 -0.62
N ASN A 104 15.06 10.60 -0.94
CA ASN A 104 15.37 9.31 -0.33
C ASN A 104 15.00 8.18 -1.30
N ASN A 105 15.53 6.98 -1.03
CA ASN A 105 15.33 5.82 -1.90
C ASN A 105 13.85 5.49 -2.19
N GLN A 106 12.95 5.66 -1.21
CA GLN A 106 11.52 5.38 -1.43
C GLN A 106 10.87 6.42 -2.35
N VAL A 107 11.25 7.69 -2.22
CA VAL A 107 10.81 8.77 -3.10
C VAL A 107 11.31 8.53 -4.53
N ASN A 108 12.59 8.14 -4.68
CA ASN A 108 13.17 7.84 -5.99
C ASN A 108 12.51 6.64 -6.67
N LEU A 109 12.14 5.60 -5.91
CA LEU A 109 11.37 4.46 -6.44
C LEU A 109 9.99 4.88 -6.94
N LYS A 110 9.25 5.68 -6.17
CA LYS A 110 7.95 6.21 -6.60
C LYS A 110 8.05 7.07 -7.86
N ILE A 111 9.11 7.88 -7.96
CA ILE A 111 9.39 8.68 -9.15
C ILE A 111 9.67 7.77 -10.35
N ALA A 112 10.41 6.67 -10.16
CA ALA A 112 10.66 5.70 -11.23
C ALA A 112 9.36 5.00 -11.68
N GLU A 113 8.51 4.55 -10.75
CA GLU A 113 7.18 3.97 -11.07
C GLU A 113 6.34 4.93 -11.93
N LEU A 114 6.25 6.18 -11.50
CA LEU A 114 5.54 7.24 -12.22
C LEU A 114 6.13 7.51 -13.60
N THR A 115 7.45 7.58 -13.70
CA THR A 115 8.15 7.82 -14.97
C THR A 115 7.87 6.69 -15.94
N ALA A 116 8.03 5.44 -15.50
CA ALA A 116 7.76 4.28 -16.33
C ALA A 116 6.31 4.22 -16.82
N ARG A 117 5.35 4.54 -15.95
CA ARG A 117 3.93 4.56 -16.33
C ARG A 117 3.60 5.70 -17.30
N ILE A 118 4.15 6.89 -17.09
CA ILE A 118 3.98 8.03 -17.99
C ILE A 118 4.52 7.70 -19.39
N ASP A 119 5.74 7.17 -19.47
CA ASP A 119 6.39 6.81 -20.73
C ASP A 119 5.61 5.72 -21.47
N GLN A 120 5.18 4.68 -20.74
CA GLN A 120 4.35 3.61 -21.28
C GLN A 120 3.02 4.13 -21.85
N LEU A 121 2.35 5.06 -21.16
CA LEU A 121 1.08 5.62 -21.61
C LEU A 121 1.25 6.58 -22.79
N ASN A 122 2.32 7.38 -22.82
CA ASN A 122 2.64 8.24 -23.96
C ASN A 122 2.85 7.39 -25.22
N ASP A 123 3.66 6.34 -25.14
CA ASP A 123 3.93 5.46 -26.28
C ASP A 123 2.66 4.74 -26.77
N TYR A 124 1.84 4.27 -25.83
CA TYR A 124 0.56 3.63 -26.15
C TYR A 124 -0.40 4.60 -26.83
N ASN A 125 -0.49 5.86 -26.38
CA ASN A 125 -1.35 6.86 -27.01
C ASN A 125 -0.89 7.22 -28.43
N GLU A 126 0.41 7.17 -28.72
CA GLU A 126 0.95 7.43 -30.06
C GLU A 126 0.82 6.23 -31.00
N THR A 127 0.98 5.00 -30.48
CA THR A 127 1.17 3.80 -31.32
C THR A 127 0.12 2.72 -31.17
N GLY A 128 -0.68 2.76 -30.10
CA GLY A 128 -1.64 1.72 -29.73
C GLY A 128 -1.00 0.42 -29.21
N ILE A 129 0.31 0.41 -28.96
CA ILE A 129 1.07 -0.79 -28.57
C ILE A 129 1.89 -0.46 -27.33
N TYR A 130 1.95 -1.40 -26.38
CA TYR A 130 2.85 -1.30 -25.23
C TYR A 130 4.25 -1.79 -25.59
N ARG A 131 5.27 -0.95 -25.38
CA ARG A 131 6.67 -1.26 -25.65
C ARG A 131 7.55 -0.88 -24.47
N LYS A 132 8.25 -1.86 -23.91
CA LYS A 132 9.15 -1.67 -22.76
C LYS A 132 10.34 -0.79 -23.11
N GLU A 133 10.78 -0.82 -24.37
CA GLU A 133 11.92 -0.06 -24.91
C GLU A 133 11.70 1.46 -24.92
N LYS A 134 10.49 1.90 -24.59
CA LYS A 134 10.09 3.31 -24.56
C LYS A 134 10.09 3.91 -23.16
N ILE A 135 10.24 3.05 -22.15
CA ILE A 135 10.39 3.46 -20.76
C ILE A 135 11.81 3.97 -20.55
N ASP A 136 11.95 5.07 -19.79
CA ASP A 136 13.26 5.57 -19.35
C ASP A 136 14.13 4.47 -18.73
N GLU A 137 15.35 4.32 -19.25
CA GLU A 137 16.27 3.23 -18.88
C GLU A 137 16.67 3.31 -17.39
N GLN A 138 16.84 4.51 -16.85
CA GLN A 138 17.23 4.69 -15.45
C GLN A 138 16.09 4.30 -14.51
N ALA A 139 14.86 4.73 -14.82
CA ALA A 139 13.67 4.34 -14.08
C ALA A 139 13.47 2.83 -14.12
N LEU A 140 13.56 2.21 -15.31
CA LEU A 140 13.42 0.77 -15.47
C LEU A 140 14.49 0.01 -14.68
N ASN A 141 15.75 0.41 -14.78
CA ASN A 141 16.85 -0.24 -14.05
C ASN A 141 16.67 -0.14 -12.53
N LEU A 142 16.22 1.03 -12.03
CA LEU A 142 15.95 1.22 -10.60
C LEU A 142 14.83 0.30 -10.12
N ILE A 143 13.74 0.18 -10.89
CA ILE A 143 12.61 -0.72 -10.58
C ILE A 143 13.08 -2.18 -10.54
N MET A 144 13.77 -2.63 -11.59
CA MET A 144 14.22 -4.02 -11.69
C MET A 144 15.24 -4.38 -10.59
N THR A 145 16.21 -3.49 -10.35
CA THR A 145 17.19 -3.67 -9.25
C THR A 145 16.49 -3.74 -7.89
N HIS A 146 15.44 -2.94 -7.67
CA HIS A 146 14.69 -3.01 -6.43
C HIS A 146 13.99 -4.37 -6.29
N LEU A 147 13.26 -4.83 -7.31
CA LEU A 147 12.58 -6.13 -7.30
C LEU A 147 13.53 -7.31 -7.03
N GLU A 148 14.74 -7.28 -7.58
CA GLU A 148 15.74 -8.33 -7.40
C GLU A 148 16.34 -8.37 -5.99
N THR A 149 16.32 -7.24 -5.27
CA THR A 149 16.94 -7.13 -3.94
C THR A 149 15.98 -7.39 -2.78
N ILE A 150 14.68 -7.54 -3.05
CA ILE A 150 13.66 -7.82 -2.01
C ILE A 150 13.86 -9.23 -1.43
N GLN A 151 14.17 -9.29 -0.14
CA GLN A 151 14.29 -10.54 0.61
C GLN A 151 12.99 -10.95 1.32
N ASP A 152 12.25 -9.95 1.81
CA ASP A 152 10.97 -10.14 2.49
C ASP A 152 9.89 -9.22 1.92
N TRP A 153 8.71 -9.79 1.70
CA TRP A 153 7.62 -9.16 0.98
C TRP A 153 6.56 -8.70 1.97
N THR A 154 6.43 -7.38 2.14
CA THR A 154 5.30 -6.75 2.80
C THR A 154 4.23 -6.34 1.80
N ILE A 155 3.12 -5.76 2.27
CA ILE A 155 2.09 -5.25 1.38
C ILE A 155 2.62 -4.12 0.49
N ASP A 156 3.57 -3.32 0.94
CA ASP A 156 4.13 -2.25 0.12
C ASP A 156 4.93 -2.81 -1.07
N GLU A 157 5.73 -3.88 -0.89
CA GLU A 157 6.41 -4.55 -2.02
C GLU A 157 5.40 -5.22 -2.96
N LEU A 158 4.32 -5.79 -2.44
CA LEU A 158 3.26 -6.37 -3.28
C LEU A 158 2.55 -5.29 -4.11
N ARG A 159 2.32 -4.09 -3.56
CA ARG A 159 1.78 -2.95 -4.32
C ARG A 159 2.75 -2.50 -5.40
N PHE A 160 4.02 -2.35 -5.05
CA PHE A 160 5.07 -1.99 -6.00
C PHE A 160 5.11 -2.98 -7.16
N LEU A 161 5.10 -4.29 -6.89
CA LEU A 161 5.03 -5.31 -7.93
C LEU A 161 3.77 -5.19 -8.78
N ALA A 162 2.60 -4.96 -8.18
CA ALA A 162 1.35 -4.84 -8.92
C ALA A 162 1.37 -3.74 -9.98
N ASN A 163 2.13 -2.68 -9.71
CA ASN A 163 2.26 -1.52 -10.57
C ASN A 163 3.42 -1.63 -11.57
N THR A 164 4.32 -2.59 -11.39
CA THR A 164 5.57 -2.72 -12.17
C THR A 164 5.73 -4.07 -12.86
N ILE A 165 4.84 -5.03 -12.62
CA ILE A 165 4.90 -6.39 -13.17
C ILE A 165 4.95 -6.39 -14.71
N ASP A 166 4.29 -5.43 -15.35
CA ASP A 166 4.27 -5.29 -16.80
C ASP A 166 5.65 -4.94 -17.40
N TYR A 167 6.62 -4.54 -16.56
CA TYR A 167 7.99 -4.25 -16.95
C TYR A 167 8.92 -5.46 -16.85
N ILE A 168 8.52 -6.50 -16.11
CA ILE A 168 9.28 -7.75 -16.05
C ILE A 168 9.12 -8.50 -17.38
N ASP A 169 10.16 -9.21 -17.81
CA ASP A 169 10.08 -10.00 -19.03
C ASP A 169 9.03 -11.10 -18.89
N TYR A 170 8.24 -11.27 -19.95
CA TYR A 170 7.05 -12.11 -19.91
C TYR A 170 7.32 -13.55 -19.43
N LYS A 171 8.44 -14.15 -19.88
CA LYS A 171 8.84 -15.50 -19.49
C LYS A 171 9.14 -15.63 -17.99
N GLU A 172 9.52 -14.53 -17.35
CA GLU A 172 9.96 -14.49 -15.96
C GLU A 172 8.81 -14.14 -15.00
N ARG A 173 7.79 -13.38 -15.47
CA ARG A 173 6.63 -12.98 -14.65
C ARG A 173 5.95 -14.16 -13.96
N LEU A 174 5.71 -15.24 -14.68
CA LEU A 174 4.99 -16.39 -14.14
C LEU A 174 5.79 -17.12 -13.05
N ASP A 175 7.10 -17.26 -13.24
CA ASP A 175 7.97 -17.84 -12.22
C ASP A 175 8.08 -16.92 -11.00
N TYR A 176 8.09 -15.61 -11.24
CA TYR A 176 8.01 -14.61 -10.20
C TYR A 176 6.71 -14.72 -9.38
N PHE A 177 5.56 -14.84 -10.04
CA PHE A 177 4.27 -15.05 -9.36
C PHE A 177 4.28 -16.32 -8.51
N LYS A 178 4.74 -17.46 -9.04
CA LYS A 178 4.82 -18.73 -8.31
C LYS A 178 5.71 -18.62 -7.07
N LEU A 179 6.84 -17.92 -7.17
CA LEU A 179 7.75 -17.68 -6.05
C LEU A 179 7.07 -16.88 -4.93
N LEU A 180 6.17 -15.96 -5.28
CA LEU A 180 5.50 -15.07 -4.34
C LEU A 180 4.24 -15.65 -3.70
N LEU A 181 3.60 -16.65 -4.30
CA LEU A 181 2.38 -17.25 -3.74
C LEU A 181 2.50 -17.62 -2.25
N PRO A 182 3.56 -18.32 -1.79
CA PRO A 182 3.71 -18.63 -0.37
C PRO A 182 3.85 -17.38 0.51
N LYS A 183 4.44 -16.30 -0.01
CA LYS A 183 4.59 -15.02 0.70
C LYS A 183 3.25 -14.30 0.80
N MET A 184 2.49 -14.23 -0.30
CA MET A 184 1.15 -13.64 -0.33
C MET A 184 0.20 -14.35 0.65
N ARG A 185 0.29 -15.69 0.77
CA ARG A 185 -0.58 -16.47 1.66
C ARG A 185 -0.48 -16.06 3.13
N LYS A 186 0.64 -15.47 3.57
CA LYS A 186 0.79 -14.93 4.93
C LYS A 186 -0.15 -13.76 5.21
N TYR A 187 -0.64 -13.08 4.18
CA TYR A 187 -1.52 -11.91 4.27
C TYR A 187 -3.00 -12.24 4.00
N LYS A 188 -3.38 -13.52 3.92
CA LYS A 188 -4.77 -13.92 3.63
C LYS A 188 -5.78 -13.26 4.57
N ASP A 189 -5.47 -13.28 5.86
CA ASP A 189 -6.37 -12.77 6.90
C ASP A 189 -6.10 -11.29 7.23
N PHE A 190 -5.21 -10.63 6.48
CA PHE A 190 -4.95 -9.20 6.63
C PHE A 190 -5.81 -8.42 5.62
N GLY A 191 -6.93 -7.87 6.09
CA GLY A 191 -7.96 -7.24 5.24
C GLY A 191 -7.40 -6.23 4.22
N ARG A 192 -6.50 -5.33 4.64
CA ARG A 192 -5.86 -4.35 3.74
C ARG A 192 -5.00 -5.00 2.65
N GLY A 193 -4.34 -6.11 2.97
CA GLY A 193 -3.49 -6.84 2.04
C GLY A 193 -4.28 -7.64 1.00
N LYS A 194 -5.44 -8.16 1.39
CA LYS A 194 -6.28 -9.00 0.53
C LYS A 194 -6.68 -8.29 -0.78
N LYS A 195 -7.09 -7.02 -0.73
CA LYS A 195 -7.45 -6.25 -1.93
C LYS A 195 -6.29 -6.13 -2.93
N VAL A 196 -5.06 -5.88 -2.44
CA VAL A 196 -3.86 -5.79 -3.28
C VAL A 196 -3.57 -7.13 -3.95
N ILE A 197 -3.64 -8.22 -3.18
CA ILE A 197 -3.38 -9.58 -3.67
C ILE A 197 -4.43 -10.02 -4.69
N CYS A 198 -5.71 -9.75 -4.45
CA CYS A 198 -6.76 -10.06 -5.41
C CYS A 198 -6.56 -9.31 -6.74
N THR A 199 -6.22 -8.02 -6.70
CA THR A 199 -5.92 -7.23 -7.92
C THR A 199 -4.75 -7.83 -8.69
N LEU A 200 -3.66 -8.19 -8.00
CA LEU A 200 -2.50 -8.87 -8.59
C LEU A 200 -2.91 -10.17 -9.30
N LEU A 201 -3.66 -11.04 -8.60
CA LEU A 201 -4.07 -12.34 -9.13
C LEU A 201 -5.03 -12.20 -10.30
N VAL A 202 -5.95 -11.22 -10.28
CA VAL A 202 -6.85 -10.93 -11.41
C VAL A 202 -6.05 -10.49 -12.64
N ASN A 203 -5.10 -9.56 -12.47
CA ASN A 203 -4.28 -9.08 -13.58
C ASN A 203 -3.40 -10.19 -14.16
N ALA A 204 -2.75 -10.98 -13.31
CA ALA A 204 -1.93 -12.12 -13.71
C ALA A 204 -2.75 -13.20 -14.42
N THR A 205 -3.98 -13.47 -13.94
CA THR A 205 -4.89 -14.42 -14.57
C THR A 205 -5.31 -13.94 -15.95
N ARG A 206 -5.70 -12.66 -16.08
CA ARG A 206 -6.08 -12.05 -17.35
C ARG A 206 -4.94 -12.14 -18.36
N GLU A 207 -3.72 -11.86 -17.93
CA GLU A 207 -2.52 -11.97 -18.76
C GLU A 207 -2.29 -13.42 -19.22
N ALA A 208 -2.30 -14.40 -18.30
CA ALA A 208 -2.15 -15.81 -18.64
C ALA A 208 -3.22 -16.29 -19.66
N MET A 209 -4.47 -15.81 -19.51
CA MET A 209 -5.55 -16.09 -20.46
C MET A 209 -5.30 -15.49 -21.85
N MET A 210 -4.86 -14.23 -21.94
CA MET A 210 -4.54 -13.59 -23.22
C MET A 210 -3.46 -14.34 -24.00
N LEU A 211 -2.57 -15.03 -23.29
CA LEU A 211 -1.45 -15.78 -23.86
C LEU A 211 -1.73 -17.26 -24.02
N LEU A 212 -2.96 -17.69 -23.74
CA LEU A 212 -3.40 -19.09 -23.83
C LEU A 212 -2.63 -20.05 -22.90
N ASP A 213 -1.98 -19.54 -21.85
CA ASP A 213 -1.41 -20.36 -20.78
C ASP A 213 -2.51 -20.75 -19.78
N ILE A 214 -3.32 -21.72 -20.21
CA ILE A 214 -4.50 -22.17 -19.46
C ILE A 214 -4.12 -22.83 -18.12
N GLU A 215 -2.97 -23.50 -18.04
CA GLU A 215 -2.55 -24.15 -16.80
C GLU A 215 -2.19 -23.12 -15.73
N THR A 216 -1.43 -22.08 -16.09
CA THR A 216 -1.12 -21.01 -15.14
C THR A 216 -2.37 -20.21 -14.76
N ALA A 217 -3.25 -19.91 -15.71
CA ALA A 217 -4.52 -19.25 -15.42
C ALA A 217 -5.37 -20.04 -14.39
N LYS A 218 -5.43 -21.38 -14.50
CA LYS A 218 -6.11 -22.24 -13.52
C LYS A 218 -5.48 -22.16 -12.12
N ILE A 219 -4.14 -22.14 -12.04
CA ILE A 219 -3.44 -22.02 -10.74
C ILE A 219 -3.76 -20.67 -10.10
N LEU A 220 -3.66 -19.58 -10.85
CA LEU A 220 -3.93 -18.23 -10.35
C LEU A 220 -5.40 -18.05 -9.93
N LEU A 221 -6.35 -18.63 -10.67
CA LEU A 221 -7.77 -18.65 -10.30
C LEU A 221 -8.03 -19.39 -8.98
N LYS A 222 -7.36 -20.52 -8.74
CA LYS A 222 -7.46 -21.25 -7.46
C LYS A 222 -6.93 -20.42 -6.30
N GLU A 223 -5.83 -19.69 -6.49
CA GLU A 223 -5.32 -18.77 -5.47
C GLU A 223 -6.29 -17.60 -5.26
N LEU A 224 -6.84 -17.04 -6.34
CA LEU A 224 -7.83 -15.97 -6.24
C LEU A 224 -9.06 -16.42 -5.44
N ASP A 225 -9.56 -17.64 -5.68
CA ASP A 225 -10.62 -18.25 -4.86
C ASP A 225 -10.20 -18.39 -3.39
N TYR A 226 -8.98 -18.90 -3.14
CA TYR A 226 -8.44 -19.05 -1.79
C TYR A 226 -8.37 -17.73 -1.00
N PHE A 227 -8.00 -16.62 -1.65
CA PHE A 227 -7.96 -15.29 -1.03
C PHE A 227 -9.33 -14.65 -0.93
N SER A 228 -10.19 -14.81 -1.93
CA SER A 228 -11.52 -14.18 -1.98
C SER A 228 -12.53 -14.86 -1.03
N ASN A 229 -12.32 -16.12 -0.64
CA ASN A 229 -13.13 -16.83 0.34
C ASN A 229 -13.09 -16.16 1.74
N GLY A 230 -14.13 -15.39 2.10
CA GLY A 230 -14.32 -14.71 3.39
C GLY A 230 -15.68 -13.99 3.48
N ILE A 231 -16.06 -13.57 4.69
CA ILE A 231 -17.41 -13.07 5.06
C ILE A 231 -17.74 -11.68 4.46
N GLU A 232 -16.75 -10.94 3.96
CA GLU A 232 -16.92 -9.52 3.62
C GLU A 232 -17.20 -9.18 2.13
N GLU A 233 -17.23 -10.11 1.18
CA GLU A 233 -17.27 -9.68 -0.25
C GLU A 233 -18.31 -10.33 -1.17
N LEU A 234 -19.01 -9.41 -1.87
CA LEU A 234 -20.08 -9.51 -2.86
C LEU A 234 -19.52 -9.69 -4.29
N PHE A 235 -18.96 -10.87 -4.61
CA PHE A 235 -18.66 -11.22 -6.00
C PHE A 235 -19.60 -12.32 -6.50
N PHE A 236 -20.06 -12.20 -7.74
CA PHE A 236 -20.84 -13.25 -8.42
C PHE A 236 -19.92 -14.46 -8.65
N ARG A 237 -20.25 -15.59 -8.03
CA ARG A 237 -19.44 -16.82 -8.10
C ARG A 237 -19.94 -17.67 -9.25
N ILE A 238 -19.05 -17.99 -10.20
CA ILE A 238 -19.28 -19.07 -11.14
C ILE A 238 -18.56 -20.27 -10.54
N SER A 239 -19.31 -21.01 -9.72
CA SER A 239 -18.95 -22.38 -9.32
C SER A 239 -19.09 -23.32 -10.51
#